data_AF-A0A535RN34-F1
#
_entry.id   AF-A0A535RN34-F1
#
_cell.length_a   1.000
_cell.length_b   1.000
_cell.length_c   1.000
_cell.angle_alpha   90.00
_cell.angle_beta   90.00
_cell.angle_gamma   90.00
#
_symmetry.space_group_name_H-M   'P 1'
#
loop_
_entity.id
_entity.type
_entity.pdbx_description
1 polymer ?
#
loop_
_entity_poly.entity_id
_entity_poly.type
_entity_poly.pdbx_seq_one_letter_code
_entity_poly.pdbx_strand_id
1 'polypeptide(L)'
;MSSSSSTPRRRSSERRPSMKPSKNVVWLSWLIVALALVAAVIGLFYQDGGSAFSFTTLRGQIVQIYGQGLYRYDGPITAVGFRAADAVTLVLAIPLLVASIVLYRRGRLQGGLLLVGMLAYFLYNYGSMAFGAAYNSLFLVYVALFSASLFGLVLSLTSFDLQGLPAHFSKDLPRRGMGLFLVVSGGALRSATC
;
A
#
# COMPACT_ATOMS: atom_id res chain seq x y z
N MET A 1 -13.96 -41.53 50.04
CA MET A 1 -14.93 -40.81 49.19
C MET A 1 -15.28 -39.52 49.92
N SER A 2 -15.10 -38.31 49.41
CA SER A 2 -15.32 -37.79 48.06
C SER A 2 -14.30 -36.68 47.74
N SER A 3 -13.76 -36.75 46.54
CA SER A 3 -12.88 -35.77 45.90
C SER A 3 -13.65 -34.54 45.45
N SER A 4 -13.32 -33.34 45.95
CA SER A 4 -13.74 -32.08 45.32
C SER A 4 -12.57 -31.51 44.52
N SER A 5 -12.53 -31.83 43.23
CA SER A 5 -11.60 -31.29 42.25
C SER A 5 -11.95 -29.83 41.94
N SER A 6 -11.22 -28.90 42.56
CA SER A 6 -11.28 -27.48 42.22
C SER A 6 -10.68 -27.25 40.82
N THR A 7 -11.54 -26.97 39.84
CA THR A 7 -11.17 -26.58 38.47
C THR A 7 -10.47 -25.21 38.50
N PRO A 8 -9.22 -25.04 38.02
CA PRO A 8 -8.62 -23.72 37.95
C PRO A 8 -9.23 -22.96 36.77
N ARG A 9 -9.95 -21.88 37.11
CA ARG A 9 -10.48 -20.85 36.23
C ARG A 9 -9.41 -20.41 35.23
N ARG A 10 -9.64 -20.64 33.92
CA ARG A 10 -8.83 -20.10 32.83
C ARG A 10 -8.69 -18.58 33.03
N ARG A 11 -7.48 -18.12 33.37
CA ARG A 11 -7.15 -16.69 33.35
C ARG A 11 -7.39 -16.19 31.94
N SER A 12 -8.29 -15.23 31.80
CA SER A 12 -8.37 -14.34 30.65
C SER A 12 -6.96 -13.80 30.39
N SER A 13 -6.37 -14.21 29.28
CA SER A 13 -5.11 -13.65 28.80
C SER A 13 -5.39 -12.19 28.44
N GLU A 14 -5.17 -11.33 29.42
CA GLU A 14 -5.01 -9.90 29.20
C GLU A 14 -3.83 -9.75 28.24
N ARG A 15 -4.14 -9.72 26.93
CA ARG A 15 -3.14 -9.59 25.86
C ARG A 15 -2.45 -8.26 26.10
N ARG A 16 -1.31 -8.30 26.78
CA ARG A 16 -0.42 -7.14 26.87
C ARG A 16 -0.18 -6.67 25.43
N PRO A 17 -0.34 -5.36 25.15
CA PRO A 17 -0.04 -4.84 23.83
C PRO A 17 1.41 -5.21 23.50
N SER A 18 1.57 -6.00 22.45
CA SER A 18 2.87 -6.51 22.00
C SER A 18 3.76 -5.39 21.47
N MET A 19 3.19 -4.21 21.23
CA MET A 19 3.89 -3.06 20.67
C MET A 19 3.39 -1.77 21.29
N LYS A 20 4.30 -0.82 21.54
CA LYS A 20 3.97 0.54 21.94
C LYS A 20 3.74 1.38 20.67
N PRO A 21 2.51 1.84 20.38
CA PRO A 21 2.25 2.66 19.20
C PRO A 21 2.92 4.03 19.34
N SER A 22 3.69 4.45 18.34
CA SER A 22 4.29 5.77 18.31
C SER A 22 3.33 6.82 17.75
N LYS A 23 3.19 7.96 18.44
CA LYS A 23 2.27 9.03 18.05
C LYS A 23 2.62 9.61 16.67
N ASN A 24 3.92 9.72 16.37
CA ASN A 24 4.43 10.28 15.12
C ASN A 24 4.02 9.42 13.91
N VAL A 25 4.16 8.09 14.00
CA VAL A 25 3.77 7.18 12.91
C VAL A 25 2.27 7.24 12.66
N VAL A 26 1.46 7.29 13.72
CA VAL A 26 0.00 7.42 13.59
C VAL A 26 -0.38 8.74 12.91
N TRP A 27 0.23 9.85 13.34
CA TRP A 27 -0.02 11.17 12.75
C TRP A 27 0.39 11.22 11.28
N LEU A 28 1.57 10.71 10.94
CA LEU A 28 2.06 10.65 9.56
C LEU A 28 1.18 9.76 8.68
N SER A 29 0.69 8.64 9.21
CA SER A 29 -0.22 7.74 8.49
C SER A 29 -1.57 8.41 8.19
N TRP A 30 -2.11 9.21 9.12
CA TRP A 30 -3.31 10.00 8.87
C TRP A 30 -3.09 11.11 7.83
N LEU A 31 -1.92 11.74 7.83
CA LEU A 31 -1.54 12.69 6.79
C LEU A 31 -1.50 12.01 5.41
N ILE A 32 -0.94 10.80 5.31
CA ILE A 32 -0.92 10.01 4.09
C ILE A 32 -2.34 9.68 3.62
N VAL A 33 -3.24 9.28 4.53
CA VAL A 33 -4.67 9.04 4.19
C VAL A 33 -5.30 10.28 3.58
N ALA A 34 -5.12 11.45 4.20
CA ALA A 34 -5.73 12.69 3.71
C ALA A 34 -5.20 13.08 2.33
N LEU A 35 -3.87 13.07 2.15
CA LEU A 35 -3.24 13.40 0.87
C LEU A 35 -3.62 12.40 -0.23
N ALA A 36 -3.64 11.10 0.08
CA ALA A 36 -4.02 10.05 -0.86
C ALA A 36 -5.49 10.16 -1.28
N LEU A 37 -6.38 10.54 -0.36
CA LEU A 37 -7.79 10.75 -0.67
C LEU A 37 -7.96 11.93 -1.63
N VAL A 38 -7.29 13.06 -1.37
CA VAL A 38 -7.32 14.21 -2.27
C VAL A 38 -6.77 13.85 -3.65
N ALA A 39 -5.61 13.18 -3.71
CA ALA A 39 -4.99 12.74 -4.95
C ALA A 39 -5.91 11.79 -5.75
N ALA A 40 -6.45 10.75 -5.12
CA ALA A 40 -7.29 9.76 -5.79
C ALA A 40 -8.66 10.32 -6.22
N VAL A 41 -9.27 11.19 -5.41
CA VAL A 41 -10.54 11.86 -5.79
C VAL A 41 -10.32 12.76 -6.99
N ILE A 42 -9.26 13.59 -6.98
CA ILE A 42 -8.97 14.46 -8.11
C ILE A 42 -8.58 13.63 -9.34
N GLY A 43 -7.70 12.63 -9.22
CA GLY A 43 -7.29 11.79 -10.35
C GLY A 43 -8.44 11.02 -11.02
N LEU A 44 -9.40 10.55 -10.22
CA LEU A 44 -10.55 9.78 -10.70
C LEU A 44 -11.65 10.67 -11.29
N PHE A 45 -12.00 11.78 -10.61
CA PHE A 45 -13.18 12.59 -10.97
C PHE A 45 -12.85 13.82 -11.81
N TYR A 46 -11.59 14.26 -11.88
CA TYR A 46 -11.23 15.44 -12.67
C TYR A 46 -11.23 15.10 -14.17
N GLN A 47 -12.12 15.76 -14.91
CA GLN A 47 -12.28 15.64 -16.35
C GLN A 47 -12.29 17.03 -16.98
N ASP A 48 -11.35 17.27 -17.89
CA ASP A 48 -11.23 18.55 -18.61
C ASP A 48 -12.04 18.59 -19.93
N GLY A 49 -12.90 17.59 -20.18
CA GLY A 49 -13.70 17.49 -21.42
C GLY A 49 -12.89 17.36 -22.72
N GLY A 50 -11.57 17.18 -22.63
CA GLY A 50 -10.69 17.02 -23.80
C GLY A 50 -10.89 15.68 -24.52
N SER A 51 -10.46 15.61 -25.77
CA SER A 51 -10.50 14.41 -26.61
C SER A 51 -9.10 13.85 -26.84
N ALA A 52 -9.00 12.55 -27.09
CA ALA A 52 -7.73 11.93 -27.48
C ALA A 52 -7.22 12.55 -28.80
N PHE A 53 -5.92 12.80 -28.88
CA PHE A 53 -5.29 13.37 -30.07
C PHE A 53 -4.00 12.62 -30.42
N SER A 54 -3.64 12.63 -31.70
CA SER A 54 -2.41 12.00 -32.18
C SER A 54 -1.27 13.00 -32.17
N PHE A 55 -0.11 12.59 -31.64
CA PHE A 55 1.10 13.40 -31.60
C PHE A 55 2.27 12.65 -32.23
N THR A 56 3.03 13.33 -33.09
CA THR A 56 4.24 12.78 -33.69
C THR A 56 5.43 13.08 -32.78
N THR A 57 6.04 12.03 -32.24
CA THR A 57 7.23 12.15 -31.39
C THR A 57 8.45 12.64 -32.17
N LEU A 58 9.48 13.10 -31.47
CA LEU A 58 10.77 13.47 -32.06
C LEU A 58 11.44 12.33 -32.86
N ARG A 59 11.00 11.08 -32.66
CA ARG A 59 11.44 9.89 -33.41
C ARG A 59 10.61 9.63 -34.68
N GLY A 60 9.67 10.51 -35.03
CA GLY A 60 8.77 10.34 -36.17
C GLY A 60 7.65 9.32 -35.94
N GLN A 61 7.50 8.77 -34.72
CA GLN A 61 6.42 7.84 -34.40
C GLN A 61 5.16 8.60 -34.00
N ILE A 62 4.02 8.20 -34.57
CA ILE A 62 2.70 8.71 -34.19
C ILE A 62 2.22 7.94 -32.96
N VAL A 63 2.03 8.66 -31.86
CA VAL A 63 1.53 8.12 -30.59
C VAL A 63 0.22 8.81 -30.25
N GLN A 64 -0.80 8.04 -29.87
CA GLN A 64 -2.02 8.62 -29.32
C GLN A 64 -1.77 9.11 -27.90
N ILE A 65 -2.30 10.28 -27.58
CA ILE A 65 -2.30 10.89 -26.27
C ILE A 65 -3.73 10.87 -25.73
N TYR A 66 -3.89 10.55 -24.45
CA TYR A 66 -5.20 10.40 -23.82
C TYR A 66 -6.04 11.67 -23.90
N GLY A 67 -5.42 12.84 -23.70
CA GLY A 67 -6.01 14.15 -23.98
C GLY A 67 -7.07 14.63 -23.00
N GLN A 68 -7.36 13.87 -21.93
CA GLN A 68 -8.47 14.19 -21.01
C GLN A 68 -8.06 14.09 -19.52
N GLY A 69 -8.60 15.01 -18.72
CA GLY A 69 -8.46 15.01 -17.25
C GLY A 69 -7.03 15.20 -16.77
N LEU A 70 -6.75 14.72 -15.55
CA LEU A 70 -5.47 14.91 -14.90
C LEU A 70 -4.28 14.29 -15.66
N TYR A 71 -4.53 13.17 -16.35
CA TYR A 71 -3.54 12.40 -17.13
C TYR A 71 -3.59 12.72 -18.63
N ARG A 72 -4.03 13.93 -19.00
CA ARG A 72 -4.20 14.35 -20.41
C ARG A 72 -2.95 14.24 -21.28
N TYR A 73 -1.76 14.33 -20.69
CA TYR A 73 -0.49 14.26 -21.42
C TYR A 73 0.11 12.85 -21.47
N ASP A 74 -0.51 11.89 -20.78
CA ASP A 74 -0.07 10.50 -20.76
C ASP A 74 -0.65 9.72 -21.95
N GLY A 75 0.02 8.62 -22.31
CA GLY A 75 -0.52 7.67 -23.27
C GLY A 75 -1.82 7.00 -22.76
N PRO A 76 -2.67 6.45 -23.63
CA PRO A 76 -3.95 5.85 -23.25
C PRO A 76 -3.80 4.76 -22.18
N ILE A 77 -2.80 3.89 -22.33
CA ILE A 77 -2.57 2.77 -21.41
C ILE A 77 -2.13 3.28 -20.03
N THR A 78 -1.21 4.24 -19.98
CA THR A 78 -0.72 4.79 -18.71
C THR A 78 -1.79 5.63 -18.00
N ALA A 79 -2.54 6.45 -18.74
CA ALA A 79 -3.63 7.24 -18.19
C ALA A 79 -4.75 6.37 -17.59
N VAL A 80 -5.16 5.30 -18.30
CA VAL A 80 -6.13 4.33 -17.78
C VAL A 80 -5.54 3.57 -16.58
N GLY A 81 -4.27 3.20 -16.63
CA GLY A 81 -3.57 2.55 -15.53
C GLY A 81 -3.54 3.37 -14.25
N PHE A 82 -3.22 4.66 -14.34
CA PHE A 82 -3.22 5.55 -13.17
C PHE A 82 -4.62 5.79 -12.62
N ARG A 83 -5.64 5.98 -13.48
CA ARG A 83 -7.03 6.04 -13.03
C ARG A 83 -7.50 4.76 -12.32
N ALA A 84 -7.10 3.60 -12.84
CA ALA A 84 -7.39 2.32 -12.17
C ALA A 84 -6.68 2.24 -10.81
N ALA A 85 -5.42 2.68 -10.72
CA ALA A 85 -4.68 2.74 -9.46
C ALA A 85 -5.33 3.70 -8.44
N ASP A 86 -5.85 4.84 -8.88
CA ASP A 86 -6.60 5.77 -8.03
C ASP A 86 -7.90 5.14 -7.50
N ALA A 87 -8.66 4.44 -8.37
CA ALA A 87 -9.87 3.74 -7.96
C ALA A 87 -9.56 2.64 -6.92
N VAL A 88 -8.51 1.85 -7.14
CA VAL A 88 -8.05 0.84 -6.17
C VAL A 88 -7.59 1.50 -4.87
N THR A 89 -6.90 2.65 -4.96
CA THR A 89 -6.47 3.38 -3.78
C THR A 89 -7.65 3.83 -2.94
N LEU A 90 -8.70 4.35 -3.59
CA LEU A 90 -9.91 4.84 -2.92
C LEU A 90 -10.72 3.71 -2.26
N VAL A 91 -10.94 2.62 -2.99
CA VAL A 91 -11.84 1.53 -2.57
C VAL A 91 -11.15 0.51 -1.66
N LEU A 92 -9.85 0.29 -1.82
CA LEU A 92 -9.13 -0.76 -1.11
C LEU A 92 -8.00 -0.23 -0.23
N ALA A 93 -7.10 0.60 -0.78
CA ALA A 93 -5.89 0.97 -0.05
C ALA A 93 -6.18 1.90 1.15
N ILE A 94 -7.04 2.91 0.98
CA ILE A 94 -7.45 3.81 2.07
C ILE A 94 -8.14 3.06 3.21
N PRO A 95 -9.20 2.25 2.99
CA PRO A 95 -9.86 1.54 4.08
C PRO A 95 -8.91 0.55 4.77
N LEU A 96 -8.04 -0.10 4.01
CA LEU A 96 -7.04 -1.01 4.57
C LEU A 96 -5.98 -0.27 5.40
N LEU A 97 -5.54 0.92 4.97
CA LEU A 97 -4.63 1.77 5.74
C LEU A 97 -5.29 2.26 7.04
N VAL A 98 -6.54 2.71 6.98
CA VAL A 98 -7.32 3.11 8.17
C VAL A 98 -7.47 1.94 9.15
N ALA A 99 -7.83 0.75 8.66
CA ALA A 99 -7.90 -0.46 9.48
C ALA A 99 -6.55 -0.78 10.12
N SER A 100 -5.46 -0.66 9.36
CA SER A 100 -4.09 -0.88 9.85
C SER A 100 -3.72 0.11 10.95
N ILE A 101 -4.05 1.40 10.82
CA ILE A 101 -3.84 2.42 11.85
C ILE A 101 -4.62 2.06 13.14
N VAL A 102 -5.88 1.64 13.02
CA VAL A 102 -6.70 1.25 14.18
C VAL A 102 -6.11 0.02 14.88
N LEU A 103 -5.68 -0.99 14.14
CA LEU A 103 -5.04 -2.18 14.72
C LEU A 103 -3.67 -1.86 15.33
N TYR A 104 -2.90 -0.95 14.73
CA TYR A 104 -1.62 -0.46 15.25
C TYR A 104 -1.81 0.27 16.59
N ARG A 105 -2.83 1.13 16.70
CA ARG A 105 -3.18 1.80 17.97
C ARG A 105 -3.59 0.84 19.08
N ARG A 106 -4.12 -0.33 18.73
CA ARG A 106 -4.44 -1.41 19.67
C ARG A 106 -3.21 -2.21 20.13
N GLY A 107 -2.00 -1.86 19.66
CA GLY A 107 -0.75 -2.53 20.04
C GLY A 107 -0.62 -3.96 19.52
N ARG A 108 -1.37 -4.32 18.47
CA ARG A 108 -1.31 -5.65 17.85
C ARG A 108 -0.16 -5.70 16.85
N LEU A 109 0.69 -6.71 16.96
CA LEU A 109 1.79 -6.94 16.03
C LEU A 109 1.32 -7.04 14.56
N GLN A 110 0.19 -7.73 14.34
CA GLN A 110 -0.47 -7.84 13.04
C GLN A 110 -0.83 -6.48 12.42
N GLY A 111 -1.29 -5.52 13.24
CA GLY A 111 -1.62 -4.17 12.78
C GLY A 111 -0.38 -3.39 12.34
N GLY A 112 0.73 -3.58 13.04
CA GLY A 112 2.00 -3.00 12.67
C GLY A 112 2.55 -3.56 11.35
N LEU A 113 2.52 -4.89 11.16
CA LEU A 113 2.97 -5.50 9.91
C LEU A 113 2.09 -5.05 8.73
N LEU A 114 0.78 -4.99 8.91
CA LEU A 114 -0.13 -4.45 7.89
C LEU A 114 0.17 -2.98 7.59
N LEU A 115 0.44 -2.16 8.61
CA LEU A 115 0.78 -0.76 8.43
C LEU A 115 2.06 -0.58 7.60
N VAL A 116 3.11 -1.35 7.88
CA VAL A 116 4.36 -1.35 7.08
C VAL A 116 4.08 -1.75 5.63
N GLY A 117 3.30 -2.81 5.42
CA GLY A 117 2.91 -3.26 4.08
C GLY A 117 2.15 -2.18 3.31
N MET A 118 1.22 -1.48 3.98
CA MET A 118 0.49 -0.37 3.37
C MET A 118 1.41 0.81 3.07
N LEU A 119 2.29 1.21 3.99
CA LEU A 119 3.26 2.29 3.73
C LEU A 119 4.16 1.98 2.54
N ALA A 120 4.59 0.72 2.39
CA ALA A 120 5.35 0.26 1.22
C ALA A 120 4.52 0.30 -0.07
N TYR A 121 3.24 -0.09 -0.03
CA TYR A 121 2.32 0.02 -1.17
C TYR A 121 2.16 1.48 -1.62
N PHE A 122 1.91 2.40 -0.67
CA PHE A 122 1.78 3.83 -0.95
C PHE A 122 3.09 4.41 -1.51
N LEU A 123 4.24 4.03 -0.94
CA LEU A 123 5.55 4.42 -1.43
C LEU A 123 5.76 3.98 -2.89
N TYR A 124 5.43 2.73 -3.21
CA TYR A 124 5.56 2.20 -4.57
C TYR A 124 4.61 2.89 -5.55
N ASN A 125 3.32 2.98 -5.21
CA ASN A 125 2.30 3.52 -6.12
C ASN A 125 2.55 5.00 -6.44
N TYR A 126 2.77 5.82 -5.41
CA TYR A 126 3.02 7.25 -5.60
C TYR A 126 4.44 7.55 -6.08
N GLY A 127 5.41 6.68 -5.80
CA GLY A 127 6.73 6.75 -6.44
C GLY A 127 6.62 6.50 -7.95
N SER A 128 5.85 5.49 -8.37
CA SER A 128 5.63 5.22 -9.78
C SER A 128 4.93 6.38 -10.49
N MET A 129 3.98 7.06 -9.84
CA MET A 129 3.37 8.27 -10.39
C MET A 129 4.33 9.46 -10.41
N ALA A 130 5.11 9.67 -9.36
CA ALA A 130 6.06 10.79 -9.28
C ALA A 130 7.17 10.71 -10.35
N PHE A 131 7.64 9.50 -10.67
CA PHE A 131 8.68 9.32 -11.69
C PHE A 131 8.14 8.96 -13.09
N GLY A 132 6.93 8.43 -13.18
CA GLY A 132 6.38 7.87 -14.42
C GLY A 132 5.23 8.65 -15.05
N ALA A 133 4.50 9.46 -14.29
CA ALA A 133 3.42 10.28 -14.85
C ALA A 133 3.97 11.56 -15.48
N ALA A 134 3.33 12.02 -16.55
CA ALA A 134 3.60 13.35 -17.09
C ALA A 134 3.34 14.44 -16.03
N TYR A 135 4.10 15.54 -16.12
CA TYR A 135 4.00 16.64 -15.17
C TYR A 135 2.57 17.17 -15.08
N ASN A 136 2.02 17.18 -13.87
CA ASN A 136 0.66 17.61 -13.59
C ASN A 136 0.62 18.44 -12.29
N SER A 137 -0.51 19.11 -12.05
CA SER A 137 -0.68 19.97 -10.87
C SER A 137 -0.60 19.21 -9.53
N LEU A 138 -0.78 17.88 -9.55
CA LEU A 138 -0.69 17.01 -8.37
C LEU A 138 0.72 16.42 -8.15
N PHE A 139 1.68 16.75 -9.00
CA PHE A 139 3.06 16.26 -8.88
C PHE A 139 3.64 16.49 -7.47
N LEU A 140 3.45 17.69 -6.91
CA LEU A 140 3.91 18.01 -5.56
C LEU A 140 3.24 17.14 -4.48
N VAL A 141 1.97 16.78 -4.68
CA VAL A 141 1.23 15.89 -3.76
C VAL A 141 1.80 14.47 -3.83
N TYR A 142 2.15 13.98 -5.02
CA TYR A 142 2.78 12.66 -5.19
C TYR A 142 4.15 12.60 -4.52
N VAL A 143 4.96 13.65 -4.69
CA VAL A 143 6.27 13.74 -4.03
C VAL A 143 6.11 13.79 -2.50
N ALA A 144 5.17 14.59 -1.99
CA ALA A 144 4.89 14.65 -0.56
C ALA A 144 4.42 13.30 0.00
N LEU A 145 3.54 12.60 -0.71
CA LEU A 145 3.07 11.25 -0.36
C LEU A 145 4.21 10.23 -0.37
N PHE A 146 5.05 10.27 -1.40
CA PHE A 146 6.23 9.41 -1.51
C PHE A 146 7.18 9.62 -0.33
N SER A 147 7.56 10.87 -0.05
CA SER A 147 8.43 11.19 1.08
C SER A 147 7.80 10.81 2.42
N ALA A 148 6.53 11.16 2.66
CA ALA A 148 5.83 10.82 3.90
C ALA A 148 5.75 9.30 4.11
N SER A 149 5.47 8.55 3.04
CA SER A 149 5.42 7.08 3.08
C SER A 149 6.80 6.48 3.36
N LEU A 150 7.86 7.05 2.79
CA LEU A 150 9.24 6.61 3.04
C LEU A 150 9.64 6.81 4.50
N PHE A 151 9.45 8.03 5.02
CA PHE A 151 9.75 8.33 6.42
C PHE A 151 8.88 7.52 7.38
N GLY A 152 7.59 7.35 7.05
CA GLY A 152 6.68 6.50 7.82
C GLY A 152 7.12 5.05 7.84
N LEU A 153 7.57 4.53 6.70
CA LEU A 153 8.07 3.16 6.58
C LEU A 153 9.33 2.96 7.40
N VAL A 154 10.32 3.84 7.26
CA VAL A 154 11.58 3.78 8.02
C VAL A 154 11.30 3.88 9.52
N LEU A 155 10.48 4.84 9.96
CA LEU A 155 10.15 5.02 11.37
C LEU A 155 9.36 3.84 11.94
N SER A 156 8.48 3.24 11.12
CA SER A 156 7.75 2.04 11.50
C SER A 156 8.72 0.86 11.67
N LEU A 157 9.60 0.62 10.70
CA LEU A 157 10.60 -0.45 10.72
C LEU A 157 11.56 -0.34 11.91
N THR A 158 12.05 0.85 12.22
CA THR A 158 12.94 1.07 13.39
C THR A 158 12.21 0.96 14.73
N SER A 159 10.89 1.17 14.74
CA SER A 159 10.06 0.98 15.93
C SER A 159 9.66 -0.48 16.18
N PHE A 160 9.86 -1.38 15.20
CA PHE A 160 9.63 -2.81 15.41
C PHE A 160 10.80 -3.45 16.15
N ASP A 161 10.47 -4.15 17.23
CA ASP A 161 11.39 -5.11 17.83
C ASP A 161 11.47 -6.36 16.95
N LEU A 162 12.36 -6.32 15.95
CA LEU A 162 12.58 -7.41 15.01
C LEU A 162 13.09 -8.69 15.70
N GLN A 163 13.62 -8.58 16.93
CA GLN A 163 14.20 -9.70 17.67
C GLN A 163 13.13 -10.57 18.34
N GLY A 164 11.93 -10.04 18.59
CA GLY A 164 10.78 -10.79 19.12
C GLY A 164 9.86 -11.44 18.08
N LEU A 165 10.08 -11.16 16.78
CA LEU A 165 9.30 -11.72 15.67
C LEU A 165 9.31 -13.27 15.62
N PRO A 166 10.46 -13.96 15.78
CA PRO A 166 10.50 -15.42 15.74
C PRO A 166 9.69 -16.09 16.85
N ALA A 167 9.44 -15.40 17.97
CA ALA A 167 8.65 -15.92 19.08
C ALA A 167 7.13 -15.87 18.82
N HIS A 168 6.68 -15.05 17.84
CA HIS A 168 5.27 -14.90 17.48
C HIS A 168 4.89 -15.54 16.15
N PHE A 169 5.88 -15.86 15.30
CA PHE A 169 5.67 -16.75 14.15
C PHE A 169 5.74 -18.19 14.62
N SER A 170 4.57 -18.83 14.74
CA SER A 170 4.47 -20.27 14.94
C SER A 170 5.28 -21.03 13.88
N LYS A 171 5.86 -22.18 14.28
CA LYS A 171 6.66 -23.09 13.43
C LYS A 171 5.93 -23.59 12.15
N ASP A 172 4.66 -23.25 11.96
CA ASP A 172 3.78 -23.66 10.86
C ASP A 172 3.59 -22.60 9.77
N LEU A 173 4.63 -21.84 9.43
CA LEU A 173 4.62 -21.11 8.17
C LEU A 173 4.67 -22.14 7.02
N PRO A 174 3.67 -22.20 6.13
CA PRO A 174 3.64 -23.16 5.01
C PRO A 174 4.67 -22.75 3.95
N ARG A 175 5.96 -22.93 4.27
CA ARG A 175 7.11 -22.63 3.42
C ARG A 175 7.02 -23.33 2.05
N ARG A 176 6.41 -24.52 2.01
CA ARG A 176 6.21 -25.30 0.78
C ARG A 176 5.20 -24.65 -0.17
N GLY A 177 4.14 -24.01 0.35
CA GLY A 177 3.15 -23.32 -0.48
C GLY A 177 3.71 -22.05 -1.12
N MET A 178 4.47 -21.27 -0.36
CA MET A 178 5.17 -20.07 -0.88
C MET A 178 6.24 -20.43 -1.91
N GLY A 179 7.02 -21.50 -1.67
CA GLY A 179 8.00 -21.99 -2.63
C GLY A 179 7.37 -22.52 -3.92
N LEU A 180 6.29 -23.30 -3.81
CA LEU A 180 5.56 -23.82 -4.98
C LEU A 180 4.93 -22.68 -5.79
N PHE A 181 4.32 -21.69 -5.12
CA PHE A 181 3.78 -20.51 -5.78
C PHE A 181 4.86 -19.73 -6.56
N LEU A 182 6.04 -19.53 -5.97
CA LEU A 182 7.18 -18.87 -6.62
C LEU A 182 7.69 -19.66 -7.84
N VAL A 183 7.80 -20.99 -7.74
CA VAL A 183 8.24 -21.85 -8.84
C VAL A 183 7.21 -21.90 -9.97
N VAL A 184 5.92 -22.01 -9.65
CA VAL A 184 4.84 -22.00 -10.63
C VAL A 184 4.77 -20.65 -11.35
N SER A 185 4.87 -19.54 -10.59
CA SER A 185 4.87 -18.19 -11.17
C SER A 185 6.08 -17.97 -12.08
N GLY A 186 7.26 -18.44 -11.68
CA GLY A 186 8.48 -18.40 -12.51
C GLY A 186 8.41 -19.30 -13.75
N GLY A 187 7.78 -20.46 -13.63
CA GLY A 187 7.57 -21.40 -14.75
C GLY A 187 6.58 -20.86 -15.79
N ALA A 188 5.46 -20.27 -15.33
CA ALA A 188 4.43 -19.72 -16.21
C ALA A 188 4.94 -18.54 -17.06
N LEU A 189 5.86 -17.73 -16.52
CA LEU A 189 6.45 -16.62 -17.25
C LEU A 189 7.36 -17.10 -18.39
N ARG A 190 7.98 -18.29 -18.24
CA ARG A 190 8.84 -18.90 -19.27
C ARG A 190 8.05 -19.56 -20.40
N SER A 191 6.83 -20.03 -20.13
CA SER A 191 5.96 -20.66 -21.16
C SER A 191 5.16 -19.67 -22.00
N ALA A 192 5.05 -18.40 -21.58
CA ALA A 192 4.29 -17.37 -22.30
C ALA A 192 5.13 -16.60 -23.34
N THR A 193 6.43 -16.89 -23.46
CA THR A 193 7.37 -16.26 -24.41
C THR A 193 7.83 -17.18 -25.54
N CYS A 194 7.13 -18.29 -25.80
CA CYS A 194 7.33 -19.15 -26.97
C CYS A 194 6.16 -19.06 -27.94
#